data_AF-A0A3D5TJS6-F1
#
_entry.id   AF-A0A3D5TJS6-F1
#
_cell.length_a   1.000
_cell.length_b   1.000
_cell.length_c   1.000
_cell.angle_alpha   90.00
_cell.angle_beta   90.00
_cell.angle_gamma   90.00
#
_symmetry.space_group_name_H-M   'P 1'
#
loop_
_entity.id
_entity.type
_entity.pdbx_description
1 polymer ?
#
loop_
_entity_poly.entity_id
_entity_poly.type
_entity_poly.pdbx_seq_one_letter_code
_entity_poly.pdbx_strand_id
1 'polypeptide(L)'
;MKILHITPARLPTEKAHGIQIMEMCQAFANLNVELELIVTRRFNKIKEDPFSYYDISPNFKITYLPCIDLMPLDFILGKLSYLITATSFLKAVKIYSWFRKYDLIYSRILLTSLFFKKTNLEIHSLPKKVKPIHLYLWKKARLLVVLTNIIKKELVIAGIPENKILVAADGVDLEKFAIDVSKQEAREKLNLPIDKKIVMYTGSFFLHSWKGVNNVLQAASKLPNYLFVLVGGTKKEVDELSKEVADNILLIEKQPHSQIPLYLKAADLLLLPNTKEKAVSEKYTSPLKLFEYMVSRRAIVASNLPSIKEVLNEKNSLLVEPTIQGLVSGINKISQDEDWADKISAQAYIDVQNYSWQKRAQNIIYKITNQQNNLNKKSLFVRIIKIINKPRRYKNLNQAIDQLKPKNIMEIGVWNGNRSLQMITAAQKYHSPEEINYYGFDLFEDLTLEKFKEEVSKMPLAKQEVENKLKVTKSKINLFQGDTLKTLPENISQLPKMDFVFLDGGHSLKTITNDWHYVQQLMHDQTVVIFDDYWNREDAGAKPIIDNIDPSKFDIKILKPQDRFKKEWGTLKINFVKVKRKTL
;
A
#
# COMPACT_ATOMS: atom_id res chain seq x y z
N MET A 1 -7.96 13.44 -14.65
CA MET A 1 -6.57 13.92 -14.73
C MET A 1 -5.81 12.95 -15.61
N LYS A 2 -5.00 13.45 -16.54
CA LYS A 2 -4.23 12.68 -17.51
C LYS A 2 -2.73 12.79 -17.27
N ILE A 3 -2.07 11.67 -17.03
CA ILE A 3 -0.63 11.59 -16.73
C ILE A 3 0.09 10.86 -17.87
N LEU A 4 1.15 11.48 -18.39
CA LEU A 4 2.15 10.78 -19.18
C LEU A 4 3.28 10.31 -18.25
N HIS A 5 3.39 9.00 -18.01
CA HIS A 5 4.48 8.43 -17.22
C HIS A 5 5.63 8.07 -18.17
N ILE A 6 6.76 8.77 -18.08
CA ILE A 6 7.90 8.59 -18.97
C ILE A 6 9.02 7.83 -18.24
N THR A 7 9.49 6.73 -18.81
CA THR A 7 10.63 5.97 -18.26
C THR A 7 11.51 5.42 -19.38
N PRO A 8 12.85 5.47 -19.26
CA PRO A 8 13.76 5.00 -20.31
C PRO A 8 13.94 3.47 -20.23
N ALA A 9 12.94 2.75 -19.74
CA ALA A 9 12.98 1.31 -19.52
C ALA A 9 12.66 0.55 -20.81
N ARG A 10 13.29 -0.61 -20.98
CA ARG A 10 12.81 -1.68 -21.85
C ARG A 10 11.74 -2.42 -21.06
N LEU A 11 10.61 -2.72 -21.68
CA LEU A 11 9.49 -3.39 -21.02
C LEU A 11 8.94 -4.51 -21.93
N PRO A 12 8.79 -5.75 -21.44
CA PRO A 12 9.17 -6.21 -20.10
C PRO A 12 10.69 -6.23 -19.87
N THR A 13 11.08 -6.35 -18.60
CA THR A 13 12.46 -6.46 -18.12
C THR A 13 12.52 -7.38 -16.91
N GLU A 14 13.61 -8.15 -16.81
CA GLU A 14 13.83 -9.14 -15.77
C GLU A 14 14.21 -8.49 -14.43
N LYS A 15 14.45 -7.17 -14.41
CA LYS A 15 14.89 -6.39 -13.26
C LYS A 15 13.70 -5.87 -12.44
N ALA A 16 13.89 -5.74 -11.13
CA ALA A 16 12.86 -5.30 -10.18
C ALA A 16 12.21 -3.94 -10.51
N HIS A 17 12.92 -3.03 -11.20
CA HIS A 17 12.33 -1.77 -11.60
C HIS A 17 11.16 -1.91 -12.58
N GLY A 18 11.07 -3.02 -13.33
CA GLY A 18 9.93 -3.32 -14.19
C GLY A 18 8.65 -3.54 -13.40
N ILE A 19 8.74 -4.37 -12.35
CA ILE A 19 7.65 -4.61 -11.38
C ILE A 19 7.21 -3.28 -10.78
N GLN A 20 8.15 -2.50 -10.25
CA GLN A 20 7.85 -1.20 -9.65
C GLN A 20 7.14 -0.23 -10.61
N ILE A 21 7.58 -0.14 -11.87
CA ILE A 21 6.94 0.74 -12.87
C ILE A 21 5.49 0.31 -13.09
N MET A 22 5.28 -0.99 -13.32
CA MET A 22 3.99 -1.52 -13.70
C MET A 22 2.99 -1.45 -12.55
N GLU A 23 3.41 -1.85 -11.35
CA GLU A 23 2.60 -1.74 -10.12
C GLU A 23 2.22 -0.28 -9.81
N MET A 24 3.16 0.66 -9.97
CA MET A 24 2.85 2.08 -9.83
C MET A 24 1.88 2.59 -10.87
N CYS A 25 2.00 2.13 -12.13
CA CYS A 25 1.07 2.51 -13.18
C CYS A 25 -0.33 1.97 -12.91
N GLN A 26 -0.45 0.70 -12.51
CA GLN A 26 -1.69 0.07 -12.09
C GLN A 26 -2.33 0.83 -10.92
N ALA A 27 -1.55 1.20 -9.90
CA ALA A 27 -2.05 1.92 -8.74
C ALA A 27 -2.51 3.36 -9.08
N PHE A 28 -1.84 4.07 -9.99
CA PHE A 28 -2.34 5.35 -10.51
C PHE A 28 -3.63 5.17 -11.30
N ALA A 29 -3.69 4.20 -12.21
CA ALA A 29 -4.87 3.92 -13.02
C ALA A 29 -6.08 3.53 -12.15
N ASN A 30 -5.86 2.75 -11.08
CA ASN A 30 -6.88 2.41 -10.08
C ASN A 30 -7.47 3.64 -9.37
N LEU A 31 -6.77 4.78 -9.34
CA LEU A 31 -7.30 6.06 -8.83
C LEU A 31 -8.11 6.85 -9.87
N ASN A 32 -8.52 6.20 -10.97
CA ASN A 32 -9.19 6.83 -12.10
C ASN A 32 -8.38 7.96 -12.75
N VAL A 33 -7.06 7.84 -12.69
CA VAL A 33 -6.14 8.66 -13.47
C VAL A 33 -6.05 8.06 -14.86
N GLU A 34 -6.29 8.87 -15.90
CA GLU A 34 -6.03 8.46 -17.28
C GLU A 34 -4.51 8.42 -17.47
N LEU A 35 -3.95 7.21 -17.49
CA LEU A 35 -2.51 7.00 -17.51
C LEU A 35 -2.04 6.44 -18.86
N GLU A 36 -1.00 7.06 -19.41
CA GLU A 36 -0.24 6.53 -20.54
C GLU A 36 1.23 6.39 -20.13
N LEU A 37 1.69 5.14 -20.03
CA LEU A 37 3.09 4.78 -19.80
C LEU A 37 3.85 4.83 -21.12
N ILE A 38 4.83 5.72 -21.23
CA ILE A 38 5.67 5.91 -22.41
C ILE A 38 7.07 5.36 -22.12
N VAL A 39 7.46 4.36 -22.91
CA VAL A 39 8.72 3.61 -22.76
C VAL A 39 9.56 3.66 -24.04
N THR A 40 10.84 3.33 -23.93
CA THR A 40 11.74 3.28 -25.09
C THR A 40 11.43 2.05 -25.93
N ARG A 41 11.33 2.24 -27.25
CA ARG A 41 11.31 1.16 -28.23
C ARG A 41 12.74 0.70 -28.47
N ARG A 42 13.09 -0.46 -27.91
CA ARG A 42 14.42 -1.07 -28.00
C ARG A 42 14.30 -2.55 -28.30
N PHE A 43 15.40 -3.15 -28.74
CA PHE A 43 15.45 -4.60 -28.88
C PHE A 43 15.12 -5.27 -27.54
N ASN A 44 14.18 -6.21 -27.57
CA ASN A 44 13.73 -6.94 -26.39
C ASN A 44 13.70 -8.45 -26.66
N LYS A 45 14.40 -9.21 -25.82
CA LYS A 45 14.39 -10.69 -25.85
C LYS A 45 13.08 -11.25 -25.31
N ILE A 46 12.46 -10.58 -24.35
CA ILE A 46 11.13 -10.94 -23.84
C ILE A 46 10.10 -10.47 -24.86
N LYS A 47 9.29 -11.40 -25.38
CA LYS A 47 8.22 -11.14 -26.35
C LYS A 47 6.83 -11.13 -25.73
N GLU A 48 6.71 -11.58 -24.49
CA GLU A 48 5.47 -11.55 -23.73
C GLU A 48 4.95 -10.11 -23.54
N ASP A 49 3.63 -9.96 -23.56
CA ASP A 49 2.98 -8.70 -23.26
C ASP A 49 3.26 -8.26 -21.80
N PRO A 50 3.57 -6.96 -21.54
CA PRO A 50 3.85 -6.50 -20.19
C PRO A 50 2.75 -6.74 -19.17
N PHE A 51 1.47 -6.66 -19.53
CA PHE A 51 0.40 -6.90 -18.56
C PHE A 51 0.39 -8.36 -18.12
N SER A 52 0.58 -9.29 -19.06
CA SER A 52 0.70 -10.72 -18.78
C SER A 52 1.96 -11.03 -17.96
N TYR A 53 3.12 -10.52 -18.39
CA TYR A 53 4.41 -10.80 -17.76
C TYR A 53 4.48 -10.38 -16.28
N TYR A 54 3.83 -9.27 -15.93
CA TYR A 54 3.80 -8.75 -14.56
C TYR A 54 2.52 -9.11 -13.80
N ASP A 55 1.62 -9.89 -14.40
CA ASP A 55 0.32 -10.27 -13.82
C ASP A 55 -0.50 -9.03 -13.36
N ILE A 56 -0.67 -8.07 -14.27
CA ILE A 56 -1.32 -6.78 -14.01
C ILE A 56 -2.48 -6.59 -14.97
N SER A 57 -3.57 -5.99 -14.49
CA SER A 57 -4.74 -5.73 -15.34
C SER A 57 -4.44 -4.64 -16.38
N PRO A 58 -4.89 -4.79 -17.64
CA PRO A 58 -4.66 -3.80 -18.69
C PRO A 58 -5.56 -2.56 -18.55
N ASN A 59 -5.39 -1.78 -17.48
CA ASN A 59 -6.21 -0.61 -17.17
C ASN A 59 -5.52 0.75 -17.45
N PHE A 60 -4.33 0.73 -18.04
CA PHE A 60 -3.64 1.90 -18.58
C PHE A 60 -3.03 1.57 -19.94
N LYS A 61 -2.61 2.60 -20.68
CA LYS A 61 -2.01 2.43 -22.00
C LYS A 61 -0.49 2.37 -21.91
N ILE A 62 0.15 1.48 -22.67
CA ILE A 62 1.61 1.46 -22.88
C ILE A 62 1.91 1.90 -24.31
N THR A 63 2.82 2.86 -24.46
CA THR A 63 3.27 3.38 -25.76
C THR A 63 4.79 3.29 -25.89
N TYR A 64 5.25 2.68 -26.96
CA TYR A 64 6.68 2.52 -27.28
C TYR A 64 7.11 3.56 -28.31
N LEU A 65 8.00 4.48 -27.93
CA LEU A 65 8.55 5.50 -28.83
C LEU A 65 10.02 5.24 -29.19
N PRO A 66 10.46 5.61 -30.41
CA PRO A 66 11.83 5.38 -30.84
C PRO A 66 12.84 6.16 -29.98
N CYS A 67 14.06 5.62 -29.89
CA CYS A 67 15.23 6.28 -29.35
C CYS A 67 16.49 5.80 -30.09
N ILE A 68 17.57 6.57 -30.01
CA ILE A 68 18.90 6.10 -30.42
C ILE A 68 19.42 5.20 -29.28
N ASP A 69 19.30 3.88 -29.44
CA ASP A 69 19.66 2.91 -28.41
C ASP A 69 21.17 2.62 -28.39
N LEU A 70 21.91 3.37 -27.57
CA LEU A 70 23.34 3.14 -27.35
C LEU A 70 23.64 2.29 -26.11
N MET A 71 22.60 1.76 -25.45
CA MET A 71 22.76 0.96 -24.23
C MET A 71 23.59 -0.32 -24.44
N PRO A 72 23.59 -0.98 -25.62
CA PRO A 72 24.52 -2.07 -25.90
C PRO A 72 26.01 -1.67 -25.86
N LEU A 73 26.33 -0.38 -26.06
CA LEU A 73 27.69 0.17 -26.04
C LEU A 73 28.07 0.82 -24.70
N ASP A 74 27.27 0.61 -23.65
CA ASP A 74 27.50 1.22 -22.33
C ASP A 74 28.87 0.84 -21.73
N PHE A 75 29.40 -0.33 -22.07
CA PHE A 75 30.74 -0.76 -21.63
C PHE A 75 31.89 0.09 -22.22
N ILE A 76 31.69 0.73 -23.38
CA ILE A 76 32.68 1.61 -24.04
C ILE A 76 32.39 3.07 -23.68
N LEU A 77 31.13 3.50 -23.86
CA LEU A 77 30.75 4.91 -23.81
C LEU A 77 30.32 5.36 -22.40
N GLY A 78 30.10 4.41 -21.48
CA GLY A 78 29.61 4.66 -20.13
C GLY A 78 28.40 5.59 -20.12
N LYS A 79 28.42 6.60 -19.23
CA LYS A 79 27.30 7.54 -19.03
C LYS A 79 26.86 8.30 -20.29
N LEU A 80 27.71 8.41 -21.30
CA LEU A 80 27.36 9.06 -22.57
C LEU A 80 26.31 8.25 -23.34
N SER A 81 26.37 6.92 -23.26
CA SER A 81 25.38 6.01 -23.86
C SER A 81 23.96 6.34 -23.37
N TYR A 82 23.82 6.47 -22.04
CA TYR A 82 22.56 6.79 -21.38
C TYR A 82 22.10 8.20 -21.72
N LEU A 83 23.02 9.18 -21.76
CA LEU A 83 22.69 10.56 -22.07
C LEU A 83 22.09 10.69 -23.49
N ILE A 84 22.72 10.06 -24.50
CA ILE A 84 22.23 10.07 -25.89
C ILE A 84 20.90 9.33 -26.01
N THR A 85 20.79 8.15 -25.38
CA THR A 85 19.55 7.36 -25.39
C THR A 85 18.40 8.13 -24.74
N ALA A 86 18.63 8.71 -23.56
CA ALA A 86 17.60 9.46 -22.83
C ALA A 86 17.20 10.76 -23.55
N THR A 87 18.15 11.50 -24.13
CA THR A 87 17.84 12.76 -24.84
C THR A 87 17.11 12.52 -26.16
N SER A 88 17.53 11.53 -26.96
CA SER A 88 16.81 11.16 -28.19
C SER A 88 15.39 10.67 -27.89
N PHE A 89 15.22 9.86 -26.82
CA PHE A 89 13.92 9.44 -26.36
C PHE A 89 13.05 10.63 -25.92
N LEU A 90 13.57 11.56 -25.11
CA LEU A 90 12.81 12.74 -24.67
C LEU A 90 12.41 13.65 -25.84
N LYS A 91 13.21 13.75 -26.90
CA LYS A 91 12.82 14.42 -28.16
C LYS A 91 11.62 13.72 -28.81
N ALA A 92 11.66 12.40 -28.94
CA ALA A 92 10.53 11.63 -29.47
C ALA A 92 9.26 11.80 -28.62
N VAL A 93 9.38 11.76 -27.29
CA VAL A 93 8.25 12.02 -26.38
C VAL A 93 7.71 13.44 -26.55
N LYS A 94 8.58 14.44 -26.73
CA LYS A 94 8.16 15.83 -26.93
C LYS A 94 7.35 15.99 -28.22
N ILE A 95 7.82 15.41 -29.33
CA ILE A 95 7.10 15.39 -30.60
C ILE A 95 5.75 14.68 -30.44
N TYR A 96 5.75 13.50 -29.82
CA TYR A 96 4.53 12.73 -29.56
C TYR A 96 3.51 13.49 -28.70
N SER A 97 3.99 14.24 -27.72
CA SER A 97 3.16 15.01 -26.78
C SER A 97 2.51 16.25 -27.40
N TRP A 98 3.06 16.80 -28.50
CA TRP A 98 2.49 18.00 -29.14
C TRP A 98 1.06 17.79 -29.64
N PHE A 99 0.72 16.56 -30.02
CA PHE A 99 -0.59 16.21 -30.56
C PHE A 99 -1.53 15.61 -29.50
N ARG A 100 -1.19 15.72 -28.22
CA ARG A 100 -1.94 15.08 -27.12
C ARG A 100 -2.17 16.07 -25.98
N LYS A 101 -3.40 16.07 -25.46
CA LYS A 101 -3.70 16.74 -24.20
C LYS A 101 -3.18 15.88 -23.05
N TYR A 102 -2.53 16.51 -22.06
CA TYR A 102 -2.12 15.88 -20.81
C TYR A 102 -2.00 16.94 -19.70
N ASP A 103 -2.21 16.54 -18.45
CA ASP A 103 -2.18 17.46 -17.31
C ASP A 103 -0.78 17.61 -16.73
N LEU A 104 -0.01 16.52 -16.67
CA LEU A 104 1.36 16.51 -16.15
C LEU A 104 2.18 15.36 -16.72
N ILE A 105 3.50 15.46 -16.50
CA ILE A 105 4.45 14.38 -16.74
C ILE A 105 4.97 13.86 -15.41
N TYR A 106 5.01 12.54 -15.29
CA TYR A 106 5.65 11.83 -14.19
C TYR A 106 6.83 11.05 -14.78
N SER A 107 8.06 11.29 -14.32
CA SER A 107 9.23 10.77 -15.02
C SER A 107 10.35 10.30 -14.10
N ARG A 108 11.03 9.24 -14.54
CA ARG A 108 12.26 8.71 -13.91
C ARG A 108 13.54 9.25 -14.57
N ILE A 109 13.41 10.16 -15.55
CA ILE A 109 14.54 10.74 -16.29
C ILE A 109 14.77 12.18 -15.82
N LEU A 110 15.90 12.43 -15.17
CA LEU A 110 16.25 13.76 -14.64
C LEU A 110 16.17 14.88 -15.69
N LEU A 111 16.55 14.60 -16.95
CA LEU A 111 16.54 15.58 -18.04
C LEU A 111 15.13 16.00 -18.48
N THR A 112 14.07 15.30 -18.06
CA THR A 112 12.68 15.61 -18.44
C THR A 112 12.30 17.05 -18.11
N SER A 113 12.81 17.59 -16.99
CA SER A 113 12.57 18.98 -16.59
C SER A 113 13.08 20.01 -17.61
N LEU A 114 14.03 19.67 -18.51
CA LEU A 114 14.43 20.55 -19.61
C LEU A 114 13.39 20.61 -20.71
N PHE A 115 12.73 19.50 -20.99
CA PHE A 115 11.82 19.34 -22.12
C PHE A 115 10.40 19.80 -21.79
N PHE A 116 9.99 19.70 -20.52
CA PHE A 116 8.61 19.91 -20.09
C PHE A 116 8.49 20.71 -18.80
N LYS A 117 7.53 21.66 -18.76
CA LYS A 117 7.28 22.53 -17.59
C LYS A 117 6.52 21.84 -16.45
N LYS A 118 5.60 20.91 -16.75
CA LYS A 118 4.72 20.24 -15.75
C LYS A 118 5.29 18.89 -15.28
N THR A 119 6.58 18.86 -14.96
CA THR A 119 7.32 17.63 -14.67
C THR A 119 7.36 17.33 -13.17
N ASN A 120 6.99 16.11 -12.80
CA ASN A 120 7.23 15.51 -11.50
C ASN A 120 8.28 14.41 -11.69
N LEU A 121 9.33 14.43 -10.88
CA LEU A 121 10.46 13.50 -11.02
C LEU A 121 10.47 12.49 -9.88
N GLU A 122 10.67 11.22 -10.20
CA GLU A 122 10.96 10.17 -9.22
C GLU A 122 12.46 9.86 -9.19
N ILE A 123 13.06 9.94 -8.00
CA ILE A 123 14.50 9.82 -7.78
C ILE A 123 14.77 8.60 -6.89
N HIS A 124 15.50 7.63 -7.42
CA HIS A 124 15.88 6.39 -6.71
C HIS A 124 17.34 6.38 -6.22
N SER A 125 18.13 7.36 -6.65
CA SER A 125 19.52 7.52 -6.20
C SER A 125 20.01 8.93 -6.47
N LEU A 126 21.02 9.35 -5.71
CA LEU A 126 21.70 10.62 -5.92
C LEU A 126 23.08 10.39 -6.56
N PRO A 127 23.54 11.34 -7.38
CA PRO A 127 24.90 11.28 -7.92
C PRO A 127 25.91 11.40 -6.78
N LYS A 128 27.08 10.74 -6.92
CA LYS A 128 28.18 10.82 -5.93
C LYS A 128 28.57 12.26 -5.58
N LYS A 129 28.47 13.18 -6.54
CA LYS A 129 28.68 14.62 -6.36
C LYS A 129 27.51 15.38 -6.98
N VAL A 130 26.85 16.22 -6.20
CA VAL A 130 25.82 17.14 -6.70
C VAL A 130 26.53 18.26 -7.48
N LYS A 131 26.04 18.54 -8.69
CA LYS A 131 26.57 19.56 -9.61
C LYS A 131 25.50 20.63 -9.82
N PRO A 132 25.86 21.86 -10.21
CA PRO A 132 24.89 22.92 -10.48
C PRO A 132 23.77 22.51 -11.44
N ILE A 133 24.10 21.70 -12.46
CA ILE A 133 23.09 21.17 -13.39
C ILE A 133 22.05 20.26 -12.70
N HIS A 134 22.44 19.45 -11.71
CA HIS A 134 21.49 18.62 -10.97
C HIS A 134 20.50 19.50 -10.20
N LEU A 135 21.01 20.52 -9.49
CA LEU A 135 20.20 21.49 -8.76
C LEU A 135 19.25 22.24 -9.68
N TYR A 136 19.73 22.71 -10.83
CA TYR A 136 18.91 23.38 -11.83
C TYR A 136 17.73 22.49 -12.29
N LEU A 137 18.01 21.23 -12.63
CA LEU A 137 17.00 20.28 -13.11
C LEU A 137 15.98 19.90 -12.03
N TRP A 138 16.43 19.69 -10.79
CA TRP A 138 15.57 19.41 -9.64
C TRP A 138 14.71 20.62 -9.28
N LYS A 139 15.27 21.84 -9.26
CA LYS A 139 14.51 23.07 -8.99
C LYS A 139 13.45 23.34 -10.04
N LYS A 140 13.69 22.97 -11.29
CA LYS A 140 12.75 23.11 -12.41
C LYS A 140 11.60 22.10 -12.36
N ALA A 141 11.78 20.96 -11.68
CA ALA A 141 10.69 20.05 -11.41
C ALA A 141 9.66 20.69 -10.45
N ARG A 142 8.41 20.27 -10.64
CA ARG A 142 7.26 20.70 -9.82
C ARG A 142 7.26 19.96 -8.48
N LEU A 143 7.45 18.65 -8.53
CA LEU A 143 7.54 17.75 -7.38
C LEU A 143 8.70 16.77 -7.60
N LEU A 144 9.42 16.47 -6.53
CA LEU A 144 10.38 15.38 -6.45
C LEU A 144 9.80 14.30 -5.54
N VAL A 145 9.60 13.10 -6.08
CA VAL A 145 9.22 11.91 -5.32
C VAL A 145 10.50 11.13 -5.05
N VAL A 146 10.78 10.82 -3.79
CA VAL A 146 12.01 10.14 -3.36
C VAL A 146 11.67 8.94 -2.50
N LEU A 147 12.52 7.92 -2.48
CA LEU A 147 12.22 6.68 -1.76
C LEU A 147 12.47 6.74 -0.25
N THR A 148 13.45 7.53 0.20
CA THR A 148 13.89 7.57 1.60
C THR A 148 13.97 9.01 2.14
N ASN A 149 13.80 9.18 3.45
CA ASN A 149 14.05 10.46 4.11
C ASN A 149 15.52 10.88 3.98
N ILE A 150 16.45 9.94 3.82
CA ILE A 150 17.86 10.24 3.55
C ILE A 150 18.02 11.02 2.24
N ILE A 151 17.41 10.57 1.13
CA ILE A 151 17.45 11.31 -0.14
C ILE A 151 16.82 12.70 0.03
N LYS A 152 15.70 12.79 0.76
CA LYS A 152 15.05 14.08 1.07
C LYS A 152 16.02 15.02 1.79
N LYS A 153 16.66 14.56 2.87
CA LYS A 153 17.62 15.35 3.66
C LYS A 153 18.78 15.84 2.79
N GLU A 154 19.37 14.97 1.98
CA GLU A 154 20.47 15.33 1.08
C GLU A 154 20.04 16.37 0.01
N LEU A 155 18.83 16.24 -0.55
CA LEU A 155 18.29 17.24 -1.49
C LEU A 155 18.01 18.59 -0.81
N VAL A 156 17.51 18.59 0.44
CA VAL A 156 17.29 19.83 1.21
C VAL A 156 18.62 20.52 1.52
N ILE A 157 19.63 19.77 1.97
CA ILE A 157 20.99 20.28 2.20
C ILE A 157 21.57 20.87 0.91
N ALA A 158 21.28 20.26 -0.24
CA ALA A 158 21.71 20.75 -1.54
C ALA A 158 20.92 22.00 -2.03
N GLY A 159 19.92 22.48 -1.27
CA GLY A 159 19.17 23.71 -1.54
C GLY A 159 17.87 23.50 -2.33
N ILE A 160 17.28 22.31 -2.28
CA ILE A 160 15.91 22.07 -2.78
C ILE A 160 14.90 22.34 -1.67
N PRO A 161 13.85 23.17 -1.90
CA PRO A 161 12.82 23.42 -0.91
C PRO A 161 12.12 22.14 -0.46
N GLU A 162 11.98 21.95 0.85
CA GLU A 162 11.40 20.74 1.44
C GLU A 162 9.97 20.48 0.95
N ASN A 163 9.17 21.53 0.76
CA ASN A 163 7.79 21.42 0.28
C ASN A 163 7.66 20.85 -1.16
N LYS A 164 8.74 20.85 -1.95
CA LYS A 164 8.84 20.22 -3.27
C LYS A 164 9.20 18.73 -3.21
N ILE A 165 9.54 18.20 -2.05
CA ILE A 165 9.96 16.81 -1.90
C ILE A 165 8.85 16.03 -1.21
N LEU A 166 8.50 14.88 -1.77
CA LEU A 166 7.63 13.89 -1.16
C LEU A 166 8.45 12.60 -0.98
N VAL A 167 8.55 12.13 0.25
CA VAL A 167 9.08 10.79 0.52
C VAL A 167 7.93 9.81 0.34
N ALA A 168 8.14 8.85 -0.57
CA ALA A 168 7.22 7.78 -0.87
C ALA A 168 8.05 6.54 -1.17
N ALA A 169 8.29 5.76 -0.11
CA ALA A 169 8.86 4.42 -0.21
C ALA A 169 8.08 3.57 -1.24
N ASP A 170 8.71 2.53 -1.77
CA ASP A 170 8.01 1.57 -2.62
C ASP A 170 6.95 0.81 -1.79
N GLY A 171 6.26 -0.13 -2.41
CA GLY A 171 5.21 -0.88 -1.71
C GLY A 171 5.04 -2.29 -2.24
N VAL A 172 3.92 -2.88 -1.86
CA VAL A 172 3.53 -4.24 -2.23
C VAL A 172 2.04 -4.28 -2.61
N ASP A 173 1.69 -5.26 -3.44
CA ASP A 173 0.30 -5.66 -3.61
C ASP A 173 -0.08 -6.58 -2.44
N LEU A 174 -0.83 -6.03 -1.47
CA LEU A 174 -1.21 -6.74 -0.26
C LEU A 174 -2.06 -7.97 -0.57
N GLU A 175 -2.95 -7.91 -1.56
CA GLU A 175 -3.87 -9.01 -1.89
C GLU A 175 -3.11 -10.16 -2.55
N LYS A 176 -2.18 -9.86 -3.47
CA LYS A 176 -1.37 -10.89 -4.13
C LYS A 176 -0.40 -11.61 -3.18
N PHE A 177 0.14 -10.89 -2.18
CA PHE A 177 1.17 -11.45 -1.29
C PHE A 177 0.59 -12.05 0.00
N ALA A 178 -0.60 -11.64 0.44
CA ALA A 178 -1.28 -12.18 1.61
C ALA A 178 -2.09 -13.45 1.25
N ILE A 179 -1.42 -14.46 0.68
CA ILE A 179 -2.07 -15.71 0.29
C ILE A 179 -2.51 -16.52 1.52
N ASP A 180 -3.67 -17.15 1.42
CA ASP A 180 -4.23 -18.03 2.46
C ASP A 180 -3.80 -19.48 2.20
N VAL A 181 -2.50 -19.74 2.41
CA VAL A 181 -1.87 -21.05 2.25
C VAL A 181 -1.04 -21.34 3.50
N SER A 182 -1.19 -22.56 4.04
CA SER A 182 -0.42 -22.98 5.21
C SER A 182 1.07 -23.16 4.87
N LYS A 183 1.95 -23.11 5.88
CA LYS A 183 3.40 -23.37 5.69
C LYS A 183 3.66 -24.73 5.04
N GLN A 184 2.93 -25.75 5.52
CA GLN A 184 3.03 -27.13 5.07
C GLN A 184 2.58 -27.27 3.62
N GLU A 185 1.39 -26.76 3.29
CA GLU A 185 0.85 -26.81 1.93
C GLU A 185 1.76 -26.08 0.94
N ALA A 186 2.36 -24.95 1.35
CA ALA A 186 3.34 -24.25 0.53
C ALA A 186 4.59 -25.08 0.26
N ARG A 187 5.08 -25.84 1.26
CA ARG A 187 6.22 -26.75 1.10
C ARG A 187 5.90 -27.91 0.17
N GLU A 188 4.73 -28.53 0.34
CA GLU A 188 4.26 -29.62 -0.52
C GLU A 188 4.16 -29.17 -1.99
N LYS A 189 3.51 -28.02 -2.26
CA LYS A 189 3.40 -27.45 -3.62
C LYS A 189 4.75 -27.14 -4.26
N LEU A 190 5.77 -26.83 -3.45
CA LEU A 190 7.12 -26.48 -3.89
C LEU A 190 8.10 -27.65 -3.84
N ASN A 191 7.67 -28.83 -3.41
CA ASN A 191 8.53 -29.99 -3.13
C ASN A 191 9.69 -29.66 -2.18
N LEU A 192 9.43 -28.87 -1.14
CA LEU A 192 10.38 -28.54 -0.08
C LEU A 192 10.19 -29.46 1.14
N PRO A 193 11.26 -29.81 1.88
CA PRO A 193 11.17 -30.70 3.02
C PRO A 193 10.36 -30.09 4.16
N ILE A 194 9.49 -30.90 4.76
CA ILE A 194 8.58 -30.45 5.83
C ILE A 194 9.24 -30.42 7.20
N ASP A 195 10.22 -31.29 7.44
CA ASP A 195 10.91 -31.53 8.71
C ASP A 195 12.12 -30.62 8.94
N LYS A 196 12.49 -29.79 7.95
CA LYS A 196 13.64 -28.88 8.03
C LYS A 196 13.22 -27.47 8.41
N LYS A 197 14.08 -26.76 9.16
CA LYS A 197 14.00 -25.30 9.32
C LYS A 197 14.53 -24.62 8.06
N ILE A 198 13.66 -23.93 7.32
CA ILE A 198 13.95 -23.29 6.03
C ILE A 198 14.24 -21.80 6.23
N VAL A 199 15.47 -21.40 5.90
CA VAL A 199 15.93 -20.02 5.86
C VAL A 199 15.95 -19.57 4.41
N MET A 200 15.21 -18.53 4.06
CA MET A 200 14.97 -18.20 2.66
C MET A 200 15.40 -16.79 2.26
N TYR A 201 15.90 -16.69 1.04
CA TYR A 201 16.17 -15.42 0.34
C TYR A 201 15.49 -15.46 -1.04
N THR A 202 14.74 -14.42 -1.38
CA THR A 202 14.17 -14.26 -2.74
C THR A 202 14.73 -13.03 -3.44
N GLY A 203 14.99 -13.11 -4.75
CA GLY A 203 15.48 -12.04 -5.60
C GLY A 203 16.79 -12.37 -6.31
N SER A 204 17.22 -11.53 -7.26
CA SER A 204 18.42 -11.86 -8.06
C SER A 204 19.66 -12.02 -7.19
N PHE A 205 20.47 -13.04 -7.48
CA PHE A 205 21.67 -13.37 -6.71
C PHE A 205 22.70 -12.25 -6.80
N PHE A 206 23.06 -11.84 -8.02
CA PHE A 206 23.97 -10.71 -8.25
C PHE A 206 25.20 -10.80 -7.33
N LEU A 207 25.94 -11.89 -7.52
CA LEU A 207 27.10 -12.26 -6.70
C LEU A 207 28.11 -11.12 -6.60
N HIS A 208 28.85 -11.07 -5.48
CA HIS A 208 29.83 -10.02 -5.18
C HIS A 208 29.25 -8.60 -5.27
N SER A 209 28.03 -8.46 -4.76
CA SER A 209 27.33 -7.18 -4.79
C SER A 209 26.64 -6.86 -3.48
N TRP A 210 26.13 -5.63 -3.45
CA TRP A 210 25.44 -5.00 -2.33
C TRP A 210 24.19 -5.71 -1.83
N LYS A 211 23.72 -6.76 -2.52
CA LYS A 211 22.58 -7.57 -2.11
C LYS A 211 22.92 -8.63 -1.05
N GLY A 212 24.21 -8.93 -0.85
CA GLY A 212 24.68 -9.75 0.28
C GLY A 212 24.46 -11.26 0.17
N VAL A 213 24.21 -11.79 -1.03
CA VAL A 213 24.03 -13.23 -1.24
C VAL A 213 25.28 -14.03 -0.85
N ASN A 214 26.47 -13.48 -1.07
CA ASN A 214 27.73 -14.10 -0.62
C ASN A 214 27.75 -14.33 0.91
N ASN A 215 27.19 -13.40 1.69
CA ASN A 215 27.12 -13.54 3.14
C ASN A 215 26.14 -14.66 3.53
N VAL A 216 25.07 -14.86 2.76
CA VAL A 216 24.13 -15.97 2.96
C VAL A 216 24.82 -17.30 2.71
N LEU A 217 25.54 -17.45 1.60
CA LEU A 217 26.27 -18.69 1.27
C LEU A 217 27.29 -19.03 2.38
N GLN A 218 28.03 -18.04 2.87
CA GLN A 218 28.99 -18.26 3.95
C GLN A 218 28.33 -18.51 5.31
N ALA A 219 27.18 -17.90 5.60
CA ALA A 219 26.42 -18.18 6.81
C ALA A 219 25.83 -19.60 6.80
N ALA A 220 25.39 -20.08 5.62
CA ALA A 220 24.85 -21.41 5.46
C ALA A 220 25.87 -22.52 5.79
N SER A 221 27.13 -22.37 5.36
CA SER A 221 28.22 -23.28 5.74
C SER A 221 28.48 -23.34 7.25
N LYS A 222 28.10 -22.30 8.00
CA LYS A 222 28.23 -22.25 9.48
C LYS A 222 27.00 -22.78 10.21
N LEU A 223 25.94 -23.11 9.49
CA LEU A 223 24.61 -23.44 10.02
C LEU A 223 24.05 -24.70 9.35
N PRO A 224 24.74 -25.86 9.42
CA PRO A 224 24.37 -27.08 8.70
C PRO A 224 23.01 -27.67 9.08
N ASN A 225 22.46 -27.30 10.25
CA ASN A 225 21.15 -27.76 10.73
C ASN A 225 19.95 -27.07 10.03
N TYR A 226 20.20 -26.04 9.23
CA TYR A 226 19.16 -25.29 8.50
C TYR A 226 19.28 -25.53 7.01
N LEU A 227 18.14 -25.59 6.31
CA LEU A 227 18.10 -25.58 4.86
C LEU A 227 18.00 -24.14 4.35
N PHE A 228 18.99 -23.69 3.60
CA PHE A 228 18.99 -22.39 2.96
C PHE A 228 18.41 -22.48 1.56
N VAL A 229 17.30 -21.80 1.30
CA VAL A 229 16.66 -21.77 -0.02
C VAL A 229 16.83 -20.39 -0.63
N LEU A 230 17.58 -20.30 -1.73
CA LEU A 230 17.84 -19.05 -2.43
C LEU A 230 17.10 -19.07 -3.78
N VAL A 231 16.11 -18.19 -3.95
CA VAL A 231 15.25 -18.14 -5.14
C VAL A 231 15.55 -16.89 -5.95
N GLY A 232 15.94 -17.02 -7.22
CA GLY A 232 16.12 -15.86 -8.10
C GLY A 232 17.39 -15.82 -8.93
N GLY A 233 18.22 -16.87 -8.90
CA GLY A 233 19.43 -16.95 -9.71
C GLY A 233 19.11 -17.07 -11.19
N THR A 234 19.97 -16.53 -12.05
CA THR A 234 19.96 -16.94 -13.46
C THR A 234 20.40 -18.39 -13.58
N LYS A 235 19.97 -19.10 -14.64
CA LYS A 235 20.43 -20.48 -14.90
C LYS A 235 21.93 -20.64 -14.75
N LYS A 236 22.70 -19.73 -15.37
CA LYS A 236 24.16 -19.68 -15.26
C LYS A 236 24.65 -19.55 -13.81
N GLU A 237 24.10 -18.60 -13.04
CA GLU A 237 24.49 -18.43 -11.63
C GLU A 237 24.17 -19.68 -10.79
N VAL A 238 23.03 -20.34 -11.03
CA VAL A 238 22.63 -21.56 -10.32
C VAL A 238 23.58 -22.72 -10.68
N ASP A 239 23.83 -22.95 -11.97
CA ASP A 239 24.71 -24.02 -12.45
C ASP A 239 26.16 -23.85 -11.95
N GLU A 240 26.67 -22.61 -11.92
CA GLU A 240 28.02 -22.31 -11.43
C GLU A 240 28.13 -22.49 -9.92
N LEU A 241 27.21 -21.89 -9.14
CA LEU A 241 27.25 -21.98 -7.68
C LEU A 241 26.99 -23.39 -7.16
N SER A 242 26.15 -24.18 -7.84
CA SER A 242 25.80 -25.55 -7.41
C SER A 242 27.01 -26.47 -7.21
N LYS A 243 28.16 -26.14 -7.81
CA LYS A 243 29.40 -26.91 -7.71
C LYS A 243 30.22 -26.62 -6.45
N GLU A 244 29.97 -25.49 -5.79
CA GLU A 244 30.83 -24.95 -4.73
C GLU A 244 30.07 -24.66 -3.42
N VAL A 245 28.74 -24.80 -3.42
CA VAL A 245 27.90 -24.52 -2.24
C VAL A 245 27.81 -25.73 -1.31
N ALA A 246 27.58 -25.46 -0.03
CA ALA A 246 27.35 -26.49 0.98
C ALA A 246 26.05 -27.29 0.73
N ASP A 247 26.01 -28.54 1.20
CA ASP A 247 24.90 -29.48 1.00
C ASP A 247 23.55 -29.00 1.56
N ASN A 248 23.58 -28.05 2.50
CA ASN A 248 22.40 -27.47 3.10
C ASN A 248 21.87 -26.23 2.34
N ILE A 249 22.28 -26.04 1.08
CA ILE A 249 21.84 -24.94 0.23
C ILE A 249 21.07 -25.48 -0.99
N LEU A 250 19.85 -25.00 -1.16
CA LEU A 250 19.04 -25.19 -2.37
C LEU A 250 19.00 -23.89 -3.18
N LEU A 251 19.58 -23.92 -4.38
CA LEU A 251 19.57 -22.81 -5.32
C LEU A 251 18.43 -23.00 -6.33
N ILE A 252 17.57 -22.00 -6.47
CA ILE A 252 16.42 -22.02 -7.37
C ILE A 252 16.55 -20.90 -8.40
N GLU A 253 16.40 -21.27 -9.67
CA GLU A 253 16.37 -20.33 -10.78
C GLU A 253 15.26 -19.27 -10.58
N LYS A 254 15.36 -18.17 -11.31
CA LYS A 254 14.38 -17.09 -11.25
C LYS A 254 12.96 -17.61 -11.54
N GLN A 255 12.06 -17.36 -10.60
CA GLN A 255 10.64 -17.69 -10.69
C GLN A 255 9.80 -16.49 -11.14
N PRO A 256 8.61 -16.73 -11.73
CA PRO A 256 7.59 -15.70 -11.92
C PRO A 256 7.27 -15.00 -10.60
N HIS A 257 7.00 -13.70 -10.64
CA HIS A 257 6.76 -12.91 -9.42
C HIS A 257 5.51 -13.39 -8.66
N SER A 258 4.51 -13.91 -9.38
CA SER A 258 3.30 -14.53 -8.82
C SER A 258 3.55 -15.81 -8.00
N GLN A 259 4.70 -16.47 -8.17
CA GLN A 259 5.08 -17.64 -7.37
C GLN A 259 5.81 -17.28 -6.07
N ILE A 260 6.33 -16.05 -5.97
CA ILE A 260 7.10 -15.61 -4.79
C ILE A 260 6.31 -15.70 -3.49
N PRO A 261 5.01 -15.33 -3.41
CA PRO A 261 4.21 -15.50 -2.20
C PRO A 261 4.24 -16.93 -1.63
N LEU A 262 4.22 -17.95 -2.49
CA LEU A 262 4.27 -19.35 -2.09
C LEU A 262 5.61 -19.72 -1.45
N TYR A 263 6.73 -19.27 -2.05
CA TYR A 263 8.06 -19.43 -1.47
C TYR A 263 8.17 -18.77 -0.10
N LEU A 264 7.71 -17.51 0.02
CA LEU A 264 7.74 -16.80 1.29
C LEU A 264 6.92 -17.52 2.36
N LYS A 265 5.76 -18.10 2.00
CA LYS A 265 4.97 -18.92 2.93
C LYS A 265 5.66 -20.20 3.36
N ALA A 266 6.48 -20.83 2.52
CA ALA A 266 7.18 -22.08 2.87
C ALA A 266 8.35 -21.87 3.86
N ALA A 267 8.90 -20.66 3.93
CA ALA A 267 10.03 -20.34 4.82
C ALA A 267 9.64 -20.34 6.30
N ASP A 268 10.60 -20.61 7.19
CA ASP A 268 10.50 -20.29 8.62
C ASP A 268 11.03 -18.88 8.91
N LEU A 269 12.06 -18.47 8.16
CA LEU A 269 12.75 -17.20 8.32
C LEU A 269 13.13 -16.62 6.95
N LEU A 270 13.03 -15.29 6.80
CA LEU A 270 13.40 -14.56 5.59
C LEU A 270 14.64 -13.68 5.81
N LEU A 271 15.54 -13.66 4.83
CA LEU A 271 16.79 -12.90 4.89
C LEU A 271 16.78 -11.68 3.96
N LEU A 272 17.13 -10.52 4.53
CA LEU A 272 17.38 -9.26 3.83
C LEU A 272 18.83 -8.77 4.08
N PRO A 273 19.85 -9.45 3.48
CA PRO A 273 21.25 -9.39 3.93
C PRO A 273 22.06 -8.28 3.25
N ASN A 274 21.42 -7.18 2.85
CA ASN A 274 22.04 -6.07 2.12
C ASN A 274 23.35 -5.58 2.76
N THR A 275 24.38 -5.30 1.95
CA THR A 275 25.70 -4.85 2.45
C THR A 275 25.86 -3.33 2.37
N LYS A 276 26.84 -2.80 3.13
CA LYS A 276 27.23 -1.36 3.15
C LYS A 276 28.11 -0.95 1.96
N GLU A 277 28.44 -1.85 1.03
CA GLU A 277 29.44 -1.60 -0.04
C GLU A 277 29.06 -0.49 -1.03
N LYS A 278 27.75 -0.20 -1.19
CA LYS A 278 27.25 0.80 -2.14
C LYS A 278 26.26 1.72 -1.44
N ALA A 279 26.39 3.03 -1.69
CA ALA A 279 25.45 4.05 -1.20
C ALA A 279 23.99 3.77 -1.58
N VAL A 280 23.74 3.13 -2.74
CA VAL A 280 22.38 2.70 -3.11
C VAL A 280 21.79 1.76 -2.07
N SER A 281 22.56 0.77 -1.62
CA SER A 281 22.13 -0.20 -0.61
C SER A 281 22.01 0.45 0.76
N GLU A 282 23.01 1.23 1.17
CA GLU A 282 23.06 1.82 2.51
C GLU A 282 22.02 2.93 2.71
N LYS A 283 21.79 3.79 1.69
CA LYS A 283 21.10 5.08 1.87
C LYS A 283 19.83 5.26 1.04
N TYR A 284 19.77 4.69 -0.16
CA TYR A 284 18.78 5.12 -1.16
C TYR A 284 17.70 4.08 -1.49
N THR A 285 18.00 2.79 -1.31
CA THR A 285 17.11 1.72 -1.74
C THR A 285 15.84 1.65 -0.90
N SER A 286 14.74 1.25 -1.53
CA SER A 286 13.50 0.79 -0.90
C SER A 286 13.21 -0.58 -1.50
N PRO A 287 13.78 -1.68 -0.94
CA PRO A 287 13.75 -2.97 -1.61
C PRO A 287 12.32 -3.52 -1.68
N LEU A 288 11.84 -3.91 -2.86
CA LEU A 288 10.49 -4.48 -3.01
C LEU A 288 10.27 -5.69 -2.09
N LYS A 289 11.26 -6.59 -2.04
CA LYS A 289 11.22 -7.78 -1.19
C LYS A 289 11.02 -7.48 0.30
N LEU A 290 11.42 -6.29 0.77
CA LEU A 290 11.20 -5.88 2.16
C LEU A 290 9.69 -5.91 2.46
N PHE A 291 8.90 -5.26 1.62
CA PHE A 291 7.44 -5.19 1.78
C PHE A 291 6.79 -6.55 1.55
N GLU A 292 7.26 -7.30 0.54
CA GLU A 292 6.80 -8.68 0.28
C GLU A 292 6.99 -9.59 1.49
N TYR A 293 8.16 -9.49 2.16
CA TYR A 293 8.45 -10.27 3.36
C TYR A 293 7.54 -9.89 4.53
N MET A 294 7.29 -8.60 4.75
CA MET A 294 6.40 -8.16 5.83
C MET A 294 4.97 -8.69 5.64
N VAL A 295 4.47 -8.78 4.40
CA VAL A 295 3.14 -9.35 4.11
C VAL A 295 3.08 -10.85 4.38
N SER A 296 4.19 -11.56 4.19
CA SER A 296 4.21 -13.03 4.30
C SER A 296 3.93 -13.57 5.71
N ARG A 297 4.04 -12.73 6.75
CA ARG A 297 4.01 -13.11 8.17
C ARG A 297 5.10 -14.13 8.52
N ARG A 298 6.31 -13.86 8.07
CA ARG A 298 7.52 -14.58 8.47
C ARG A 298 8.48 -13.63 9.14
N ALA A 299 9.22 -14.14 10.11
CA ALA A 299 10.28 -13.39 10.74
C ALA A 299 11.32 -12.94 9.70
N ILE A 300 11.83 -11.72 9.88
CA ILE A 300 12.78 -11.11 8.96
C ILE A 300 14.07 -10.83 9.71
N VAL A 301 15.17 -11.43 9.26
CA VAL A 301 16.53 -11.02 9.65
C VAL A 301 17.06 -10.10 8.57
N ALA A 302 17.21 -8.83 8.92
CA ALA A 302 17.60 -7.78 7.98
C ALA A 302 18.87 -7.07 8.44
N SER A 303 19.66 -6.61 7.47
CA SER A 303 20.83 -5.80 7.77
C SER A 303 20.44 -4.43 8.33
N ASN A 304 21.10 -4.01 9.40
CA ASN A 304 20.97 -2.72 10.08
C ASN A 304 21.56 -1.59 9.22
N LEU A 305 20.85 -1.25 8.14
CA LEU A 305 21.21 -0.18 7.21
C LEU A 305 20.24 1.00 7.35
N PRO A 306 20.72 2.25 7.17
CA PRO A 306 19.86 3.44 7.21
C PRO A 306 18.63 3.35 6.28
N SER A 307 18.80 2.87 5.05
CA SER A 307 17.73 2.70 4.06
C SER A 307 16.66 1.68 4.50
N ILE A 308 17.10 0.56 5.10
CA ILE A 308 16.21 -0.51 5.57
C ILE A 308 15.42 -0.04 6.80
N LYS A 309 16.06 0.77 7.66
CA LYS A 309 15.46 1.37 8.86
C LYS A 309 14.39 2.44 8.59
N GLU A 310 14.21 2.85 7.34
CA GLU A 310 13.07 3.70 6.96
C GLU A 310 11.72 2.96 7.11
N VAL A 311 11.75 1.62 7.17
CA VAL A 311 10.54 0.77 7.28
C VAL A 311 10.70 -0.29 8.39
N LEU A 312 11.84 -0.98 8.42
CA LEU A 312 12.09 -2.03 9.42
C LEU A 312 12.67 -1.46 10.72
N ASN A 313 12.26 -2.02 11.84
CA ASN A 313 12.70 -1.68 13.19
C ASN A 313 12.61 -2.91 14.11
N GLU A 314 13.03 -2.78 15.36
CA GLU A 314 13.10 -3.89 16.33
C GLU A 314 11.73 -4.48 16.69
N LYS A 315 10.63 -3.76 16.45
CA LYS A 315 9.27 -4.28 16.70
C LYS A 315 8.76 -5.17 15.57
N ASN A 316 9.28 -5.00 14.35
CA ASN A 316 8.78 -5.68 13.16
C ASN A 316 9.83 -6.52 12.41
N SER A 317 11.05 -6.60 12.94
CA SER A 317 12.14 -7.38 12.36
C SER A 317 13.28 -7.55 13.36
N LEU A 318 14.21 -8.46 13.06
CA LEU A 318 15.51 -8.50 13.72
C LEU A 318 16.57 -7.82 12.84
N LEU A 319 17.03 -6.65 13.28
CA LEU A 319 18.11 -5.92 12.64
C LEU A 319 19.46 -6.42 13.15
N VAL A 320 20.34 -6.81 12.23
CA VAL A 320 21.68 -7.32 12.55
C VAL A 320 22.75 -6.54 11.82
N GLU A 321 23.97 -6.52 12.36
CA GLU A 321 25.09 -5.94 11.62
C GLU A 321 25.26 -6.66 10.27
N PRO A 322 25.59 -5.93 9.18
CA PRO A 322 25.69 -6.48 7.82
C PRO A 322 26.99 -7.28 7.62
N THR A 323 27.19 -8.27 8.48
CA THR A 323 28.32 -9.19 8.50
C THR A 323 27.80 -10.63 8.52
N ILE A 324 28.65 -11.58 8.17
CA ILE A 324 28.31 -13.00 8.25
C ILE A 324 27.96 -13.39 9.69
N GLN A 325 28.72 -12.88 10.67
CA GLN A 325 28.46 -13.17 12.08
C GLN A 325 27.11 -12.60 12.55
N GLY A 326 26.75 -11.39 12.12
CA GLY A 326 25.45 -10.80 12.41
C GLY A 326 24.31 -11.60 11.80
N LEU A 327 24.48 -12.10 10.57
CA LEU A 327 23.49 -12.96 9.93
C LEU A 327 23.32 -14.29 10.68
N VAL A 328 24.42 -14.96 11.04
CA VAL A 328 24.42 -16.22 11.80
C VAL A 328 23.76 -16.04 13.17
N SER A 329 24.11 -15.00 13.92
CA SER A 329 23.49 -14.74 15.23
C SER A 329 22.01 -14.41 15.10
N GLY A 330 21.61 -13.66 14.08
CA GLY A 330 20.21 -13.35 13.80
C GLY A 330 19.36 -14.58 13.51
N ILE A 331 19.87 -15.48 12.65
CA ILE A 331 19.19 -16.74 12.31
C ILE A 331 18.99 -17.60 13.55
N ASN A 332 20.04 -17.78 14.37
CA ASN A 332 19.95 -18.56 15.59
C ASN A 332 18.98 -17.94 16.61
N LYS A 333 19.01 -16.62 16.79
CA LYS A 333 18.11 -15.93 17.74
C LYS A 333 16.64 -16.14 17.38
N ILE A 334 16.27 -15.93 16.12
CA ILE A 334 14.89 -16.16 15.65
C ILE A 334 14.47 -17.62 15.83
N SER A 335 15.40 -18.55 15.63
CA SER A 335 15.10 -19.98 15.68
C SER A 335 15.02 -20.55 17.11
N GLN A 336 15.47 -19.80 18.12
CA GLN A 336 15.43 -20.16 19.54
C GLN A 336 14.19 -19.63 20.27
N ASP A 337 13.54 -18.59 19.75
CA ASP A 337 12.38 -17.94 20.36
C ASP A 337 11.28 -17.73 19.32
N GLU A 338 10.52 -18.80 19.07
CA GLU A 338 9.47 -18.84 18.04
C GLU A 338 8.29 -17.90 18.38
N ASP A 339 7.95 -17.78 19.67
CA ASP A 339 6.89 -16.87 20.13
C ASP A 339 7.24 -15.40 19.85
N TRP A 340 8.49 -15.00 20.10
CA TRP A 340 8.95 -13.66 19.77
C TRP A 340 9.02 -13.45 18.25
N ALA A 341 9.50 -14.44 17.50
CA ALA A 341 9.55 -14.40 16.04
C ALA A 341 8.15 -14.21 15.41
N ASP A 342 7.14 -14.89 15.96
CA ASP A 342 5.74 -14.74 15.55
C ASP A 342 5.21 -13.34 15.87
N LYS A 343 5.50 -12.80 17.07
CA LYS A 343 5.11 -11.44 17.46
C LYS A 343 5.67 -10.38 16.50
N ILE A 344 6.97 -10.42 16.19
CA ILE A 344 7.58 -9.41 15.30
C ILE A 344 7.08 -9.56 13.86
N SER A 345 6.81 -10.79 13.39
CA SER A 345 6.27 -11.01 12.05
C SER A 345 4.81 -10.55 11.91
N ALA A 346 4.02 -10.68 12.98
CA ALA A 346 2.67 -10.13 13.05
C ALA A 346 2.70 -8.60 13.02
N GLN A 347 3.62 -7.97 13.76
CA GLN A 347 3.80 -6.52 13.71
C GLN A 347 4.23 -6.05 12.31
N ALA A 348 5.12 -6.77 11.63
CA ALA A 348 5.49 -6.49 10.25
C ALA A 348 4.28 -6.48 9.32
N TYR A 349 3.39 -7.47 9.46
CA TYR A 349 2.15 -7.53 8.69
C TYR A 349 1.21 -6.36 8.96
N ILE A 350 1.16 -5.85 10.20
CA ILE A 350 0.38 -4.66 10.56
C ILE A 350 0.99 -3.41 9.92
N ASP A 351 2.30 -3.22 10.07
CA ASP A 351 3.01 -2.04 9.58
C ASP A 351 2.94 -1.93 8.05
N VAL A 352 3.10 -3.06 7.33
CA VAL A 352 3.10 -3.08 5.86
C VAL A 352 1.76 -2.69 5.25
N GLN A 353 0.66 -2.73 6.02
CA GLN A 353 -0.63 -2.21 5.55
C GLN A 353 -0.52 -0.75 5.09
N ASN A 354 0.45 0.02 5.60
CA ASN A 354 0.73 1.40 5.20
C ASN A 354 1.59 1.55 3.94
N TYR A 355 2.14 0.45 3.42
CA TYR A 355 3.09 0.43 2.31
C TYR A 355 2.55 -0.34 1.10
N SER A 356 1.29 -0.09 0.72
CA SER A 356 0.74 -0.60 -0.54
C SER A 356 1.01 0.34 -1.71
N TRP A 357 1.10 -0.21 -2.92
CA TRP A 357 1.16 0.60 -4.14
C TRP A 357 -0.01 1.59 -4.25
N GLN A 358 -1.19 1.16 -3.81
CA GLN A 358 -2.39 1.99 -3.79
C GLN A 358 -2.26 3.20 -2.85
N LYS A 359 -1.78 3.01 -1.62
CA LYS A 359 -1.52 4.11 -0.67
C LYS A 359 -0.41 5.04 -1.20
N ARG A 360 0.65 4.47 -1.77
CA ARG A 360 1.73 5.24 -2.41
C ARG A 360 1.20 6.16 -3.50
N ALA A 361 0.43 5.62 -4.45
CA ALA A 361 -0.18 6.39 -5.52
C ALA A 361 -1.11 7.49 -4.99
N GLN A 362 -1.92 7.20 -3.95
CA GLN A 362 -2.80 8.19 -3.31
C GLN A 362 -2.01 9.38 -2.77
N ASN A 363 -0.92 9.11 -2.04
CA ASN A 363 -0.06 10.15 -1.47
C ASN A 363 0.58 11.03 -2.56
N ILE A 364 1.06 10.41 -3.65
CA ILE A 364 1.65 11.12 -4.78
C ILE A 364 0.60 12.01 -5.47
N ILE A 365 -0.57 11.47 -5.80
CA ILE A 365 -1.64 12.23 -6.45
C ILE A 365 -2.15 13.36 -5.53
N TYR A 366 -2.31 13.10 -4.24
CA TYR A 366 -2.70 14.11 -3.27
C TYR A 366 -1.70 15.27 -3.23
N LYS A 367 -0.39 14.97 -3.18
CA LYS A 367 0.66 15.99 -3.18
C LYS A 367 0.66 16.79 -4.49
N ILE A 368 0.55 16.11 -5.63
CA ILE A 368 0.51 16.74 -6.96
C ILE A 368 -0.67 17.72 -7.06
N THR A 369 -1.86 17.28 -6.66
CA THR A 369 -3.11 18.05 -6.78
C THR A 369 -3.17 19.20 -5.78
N ASN A 370 -2.72 19.01 -4.53
CA ASN A 370 -2.64 20.10 -3.56
C ASN A 370 -1.65 21.20 -3.97
N GLN A 371 -0.50 20.84 -4.54
CA GLN A 371 0.39 21.85 -5.12
C GLN A 371 -0.26 22.56 -6.32
N GLN A 372 -1.26 21.97 -7.02
CA GLN A 372 -1.93 22.63 -8.15
C GLN A 372 -2.90 23.67 -7.60
N ASN A 373 -3.58 23.36 -6.50
CA ASN A 373 -4.54 24.23 -5.83
C ASN A 373 -3.89 25.38 -5.05
N ASN A 374 -2.67 25.21 -4.52
CA ASN A 374 -1.93 26.34 -3.94
C ASN A 374 -1.44 27.35 -4.99
N LEU A 375 -1.38 26.96 -6.27
CA LEU A 375 -1.11 27.86 -7.40
C LEU A 375 -2.39 28.44 -8.02
N ASN A 376 -3.52 27.72 -7.90
CA ASN A 376 -4.84 28.15 -8.34
C ASN A 376 -5.79 28.17 -7.13
N LYS A 377 -5.87 29.30 -6.41
CA LYS A 377 -6.91 29.51 -5.39
C LYS A 377 -8.28 29.29 -6.06
N LYS A 378 -9.04 28.32 -5.51
CA LYS A 378 -10.33 27.76 -5.95
C LYS A 378 -10.21 26.59 -6.96
N SER A 379 -10.32 25.35 -6.47
CA SER A 379 -10.84 24.27 -7.33
C SER A 379 -11.43 23.08 -6.58
N LEU A 380 -12.65 22.75 -7.02
CA LEU A 380 -13.56 21.64 -6.71
C LEU A 380 -12.93 20.23 -6.83
N PHE A 381 -11.73 20.11 -7.39
CA PHE A 381 -11.13 18.84 -7.83
C PHE A 381 -10.73 17.88 -6.69
N VAL A 382 -10.40 18.41 -5.50
CA VAL A 382 -10.13 17.61 -4.29
C VAL A 382 -11.38 16.89 -3.81
N ARG A 383 -12.57 17.45 -4.04
CA ARG A 383 -13.85 16.77 -3.76
C ARG A 383 -14.07 15.59 -4.72
N ILE A 384 -13.61 15.68 -5.98
CA ILE A 384 -13.86 14.67 -7.02
C ILE A 384 -13.01 13.41 -6.84
N ILE A 385 -11.70 13.51 -6.56
CA ILE A 385 -10.84 12.32 -6.39
C ILE A 385 -11.25 11.48 -5.16
N LYS A 386 -11.78 12.12 -4.12
CA LYS A 386 -12.41 11.41 -2.98
C LYS A 386 -13.69 10.67 -3.35
N ILE A 387 -14.34 10.96 -4.49
CA ILE A 387 -15.64 10.40 -4.89
C ILE A 387 -15.50 9.17 -5.82
N ILE A 388 -14.44 9.08 -6.65
CA ILE A 388 -14.40 8.08 -7.75
C ILE A 388 -13.95 6.68 -7.30
N ASN A 389 -13.23 6.53 -6.18
CA ASN A 389 -12.79 5.22 -5.65
C ASN A 389 -13.64 4.66 -4.50
N LYS A 390 -14.82 5.23 -4.24
CA LYS A 390 -15.69 4.76 -3.17
C LYS A 390 -16.66 3.70 -3.70
N PRO A 391 -16.90 2.61 -2.95
CA PRO A 391 -18.00 1.71 -3.27
C PRO A 391 -19.27 2.53 -3.49
N ARG A 392 -20.00 2.23 -4.56
CA ARG A 392 -21.03 3.14 -5.07
C ARG A 392 -22.15 3.33 -4.04
N ARG A 393 -22.34 2.36 -3.13
CA ARG A 393 -23.34 2.41 -2.05
C ARG A 393 -23.14 3.58 -1.08
N TYR A 394 -21.91 4.05 -0.86
CA TYR A 394 -21.63 5.18 0.05
C TYR A 394 -22.19 6.53 -0.45
N LYS A 395 -22.70 6.61 -1.68
CA LYS A 395 -23.49 7.76 -2.14
C LYS A 395 -24.77 7.92 -1.30
N ASN A 396 -25.33 6.83 -0.78
CA ASN A 396 -26.51 6.83 0.05
C ASN A 396 -26.31 7.57 1.39
N LEU A 397 -25.10 7.58 1.96
CA LEU A 397 -24.83 8.36 3.17
C LEU A 397 -25.05 9.84 2.91
N ASN A 398 -24.46 10.39 1.84
CA ASN A 398 -24.64 11.80 1.50
C ASN A 398 -26.10 12.13 1.20
N GLN A 399 -26.82 11.24 0.51
CA GLN A 399 -28.25 11.44 0.22
C GLN A 399 -29.08 11.48 1.51
N ALA A 400 -28.80 10.60 2.47
CA ALA A 400 -29.47 10.61 3.76
C ALA A 400 -29.17 11.89 4.55
N ILE A 401 -27.90 12.30 4.62
CA ILE A 401 -27.50 13.57 5.26
C ILE A 401 -28.16 14.78 4.58
N ASP A 402 -28.18 14.83 3.24
CA ASP A 402 -28.78 15.95 2.49
C ASP A 402 -30.31 16.01 2.68
N GLN A 403 -30.98 14.86 2.89
CA GLN A 403 -32.42 14.79 3.18
C GLN A 403 -32.75 15.18 4.62
N LEU A 404 -32.00 14.65 5.59
CA LEU A 404 -32.28 14.83 7.02
C LEU A 404 -31.76 16.14 7.58
N LYS A 405 -30.69 16.67 6.99
CA LYS A 405 -29.95 17.83 7.49
C LYS A 405 -29.64 17.67 8.99
N PRO A 406 -28.96 16.59 9.39
CA PRO A 406 -28.78 16.24 10.80
C PRO A 406 -27.83 17.22 11.50
N LYS A 407 -28.09 17.46 12.79
CA LYS A 407 -27.15 18.12 13.72
C LYS A 407 -26.42 17.10 14.59
N ASN A 408 -27.09 16.01 14.98
CA ASN A 408 -26.51 14.92 15.76
C ASN A 408 -26.26 13.69 14.88
N ILE A 409 -24.98 13.38 14.65
CA ILE A 409 -24.53 12.29 13.78
C ILE A 409 -23.77 11.26 14.61
N MET A 410 -24.16 10.00 14.53
CA MET A 410 -23.45 8.88 15.16
C MET A 410 -22.85 7.94 14.10
N GLU A 411 -21.64 7.45 14.34
CA GLU A 411 -20.99 6.41 13.56
C GLU A 411 -20.40 5.36 14.50
N ILE A 412 -20.76 4.10 14.27
CA ILE A 412 -20.16 2.95 14.94
C ILE A 412 -19.29 2.23 13.90
N GLY A 413 -17.99 2.09 14.18
CA GLY A 413 -16.99 1.64 13.20
C GLY A 413 -16.35 2.79 12.41
N VAL A 414 -15.75 3.76 13.12
CA VAL A 414 -15.12 4.96 12.56
C VAL A 414 -13.93 4.68 11.62
N TRP A 415 -13.20 3.61 11.90
CA TRP A 415 -12.00 3.10 11.23
C TRP A 415 -10.88 4.13 11.07
N ASN A 416 -10.90 4.91 9.99
CA ASN A 416 -9.87 5.92 9.69
C ASN A 416 -10.44 7.34 9.59
N GLY A 417 -11.72 7.54 9.94
CA GLY A 417 -12.38 8.84 9.96
C GLY A 417 -12.65 9.47 8.59
N ASN A 418 -12.42 8.77 7.48
CA ASN A 418 -12.74 9.32 6.15
C ASN A 418 -14.25 9.47 5.91
N ARG A 419 -15.04 8.57 6.50
CA ARG A 419 -16.51 8.55 6.39
C ARG A 419 -17.13 9.58 7.32
N SER A 420 -16.68 9.60 8.56
CA SER A 420 -16.93 10.66 9.54
C SER A 420 -16.73 12.05 8.93
N LEU A 421 -15.55 12.30 8.34
CA LEU A 421 -15.25 13.58 7.70
C LEU A 421 -16.23 13.92 6.57
N GLN A 422 -16.61 12.92 5.77
CA GLN A 422 -17.57 13.08 4.68
C GLN A 422 -18.95 13.45 5.21
N MET A 423 -19.47 12.75 6.23
CA MET A 423 -20.79 12.99 6.79
C MET A 423 -20.87 14.36 7.47
N ILE A 424 -19.87 14.72 8.27
CA ILE A 424 -19.78 16.04 8.91
C ILE A 424 -19.74 17.14 7.86
N THR A 425 -18.86 17.01 6.85
CA THR A 425 -18.75 18.02 5.77
C THR A 425 -20.03 18.14 4.95
N ALA A 426 -20.81 17.05 4.81
CA ALA A 426 -22.10 17.09 4.13
C ALA A 426 -23.15 17.84 4.96
N ALA A 427 -23.20 17.64 6.28
CA ALA A 427 -24.09 18.36 7.18
C ALA A 427 -23.76 19.86 7.26
N GLN A 428 -22.47 20.23 7.16
CA GLN A 428 -22.00 21.63 7.13
C GLN A 428 -22.50 22.46 5.92
N LYS A 429 -23.17 21.83 4.95
CA LYS A 429 -23.89 22.59 3.90
C LYS A 429 -25.13 23.30 4.45
N TYR A 430 -25.65 22.85 5.60
CA TYR A 430 -26.94 23.26 6.14
C TYR A 430 -26.84 23.92 7.52
N HIS A 431 -25.80 23.61 8.29
CA HIS A 431 -25.58 24.10 9.65
C HIS A 431 -24.17 24.66 9.83
N SER A 432 -23.98 25.56 10.80
CA SER A 432 -22.63 26.01 11.15
C SER A 432 -21.84 24.87 11.80
N PRO A 433 -20.49 24.86 11.73
CA PRO A 433 -19.69 23.79 12.33
C PRO A 433 -20.03 23.53 13.80
N GLU A 434 -20.28 24.57 14.58
CA GLU A 434 -20.51 24.56 16.03
C GLU A 434 -21.86 23.93 16.43
N GLU A 435 -22.81 23.86 15.47
CA GLU A 435 -24.12 23.23 15.64
C GLU A 435 -24.10 21.72 15.39
N ILE A 436 -23.03 21.19 14.79
CA ILE A 436 -22.92 19.78 14.42
C ILE A 436 -22.17 19.03 15.52
N ASN A 437 -22.84 18.03 16.10
CA ASN A 437 -22.29 17.10 17.07
C ASN A 437 -22.08 15.74 16.40
N TYR A 438 -20.83 15.28 16.38
CA TYR A 438 -20.46 13.99 15.85
C TYR A 438 -20.00 13.06 16.99
N TYR A 439 -20.52 11.84 17.01
CA TYR A 439 -20.24 10.81 18.00
C TYR A 439 -19.73 9.55 17.31
N GLY A 440 -18.47 9.18 17.54
CA GLY A 440 -17.82 8.04 16.89
C GLY A 440 -17.41 6.97 17.90
N PHE A 441 -17.78 5.71 17.65
CA PHE A 441 -17.39 4.56 18.47
C PHE A 441 -16.49 3.62 17.67
N ASP A 442 -15.33 3.26 18.21
CA ASP A 442 -14.41 2.30 17.60
C ASP A 442 -13.42 1.73 18.65
N LEU A 443 -12.78 0.62 18.31
CA LEU A 443 -11.67 0.06 19.07
C LEU A 443 -10.42 0.95 18.99
N PHE A 444 -10.18 1.61 17.85
CA PHE A 444 -8.94 2.35 17.58
C PHE A 444 -7.68 1.52 17.95
N GLU A 445 -6.75 2.06 18.74
CA GLU A 445 -5.55 1.34 19.17
C GLU A 445 -5.80 0.14 20.12
N ASP A 446 -7.02 -0.09 20.62
CA ASP A 446 -7.35 -1.21 21.52
C ASP A 446 -7.63 -2.54 20.78
N LEU A 447 -7.56 -2.56 19.45
CA LEU A 447 -7.78 -3.78 18.66
C LEU A 447 -6.60 -4.76 18.84
N THR A 448 -6.82 -5.80 19.65
CA THR A 448 -5.84 -6.89 19.86
C THR A 448 -5.88 -7.94 18.75
N LEU A 449 -4.82 -8.75 18.63
CA LEU A 449 -4.73 -9.83 17.64
C LEU A 449 -5.81 -10.92 17.80
N GLU A 450 -6.29 -11.16 19.03
CA GLU A 450 -7.40 -12.08 19.31
C GLU A 450 -8.73 -11.50 18.81
N LYS A 451 -9.01 -10.22 19.11
CA LYS A 451 -10.22 -9.53 18.61
C LYS A 451 -10.22 -9.33 17.10
N PHE A 452 -9.05 -9.13 16.48
CA PHE A 452 -8.92 -9.07 15.02
C PHE A 452 -9.34 -10.38 14.33
N LYS A 453 -9.05 -11.55 14.95
CA LYS A 453 -9.46 -12.86 14.43
C LYS A 453 -10.98 -13.09 14.53
N GLU A 454 -11.60 -12.58 15.59
CA GLU A 454 -13.05 -12.69 15.82
C GLU A 454 -13.85 -11.69 14.96
N GLU A 455 -13.28 -10.54 14.65
CA GLU A 455 -14.03 -9.45 14.00
C GLU A 455 -13.81 -9.30 12.50
N VAL A 456 -12.87 -10.00 11.85
CA VAL A 456 -12.52 -9.80 10.41
C VAL A 456 -12.41 -8.30 10.04
N SER A 457 -11.99 -7.46 10.99
CA SER A 457 -12.06 -6.00 10.83
C SER A 457 -10.73 -5.45 10.33
N LYS A 458 -10.79 -4.37 9.54
CA LYS A 458 -9.58 -3.66 9.10
C LYS A 458 -8.99 -2.93 10.30
N MET A 459 -7.66 -2.93 10.45
CA MET A 459 -6.99 -2.17 11.51
C MET A 459 -7.41 -0.68 11.46
N PRO A 460 -8.04 -0.15 12.52
CA PRO A 460 -8.38 1.27 12.64
C PRO A 460 -7.13 2.11 12.92
N LEU A 461 -7.23 3.41 12.67
CA LEU A 461 -6.19 4.36 13.08
C LEU A 461 -6.29 4.62 14.59
N ALA A 462 -5.21 5.10 15.20
CA ALA A 462 -5.26 5.55 16.59
C ALA A 462 -6.27 6.69 16.74
N LYS A 463 -6.97 6.74 17.88
CA LYS A 463 -8.00 7.73 18.19
C LYS A 463 -7.50 9.14 17.94
N GLN A 464 -6.29 9.45 18.41
CA GLN A 464 -5.71 10.78 18.28
C GLN A 464 -5.50 11.20 16.81
N GLU A 465 -5.17 10.27 15.92
CA GLU A 465 -5.01 10.55 14.49
C GLU A 465 -6.36 10.86 13.82
N VAL A 466 -7.40 10.10 14.18
CA VAL A 466 -8.77 10.34 13.73
C VAL A 466 -9.28 11.68 14.23
N GLU A 467 -9.06 12.02 15.50
CA GLU A 467 -9.39 13.33 16.05
C GLU A 467 -8.71 14.46 15.28
N ASN A 468 -7.40 14.37 15.07
CA ASN A 468 -6.65 15.40 14.34
C ASN A 468 -7.18 15.61 12.92
N LYS A 469 -7.62 14.52 12.29
CA LYS A 469 -8.25 14.55 10.98
C LYS A 469 -9.64 15.19 10.99
N LEU A 470 -10.44 14.97 12.03
CA LEU A 470 -11.80 15.52 12.13
C LEU A 470 -11.82 16.96 12.69
N LYS A 471 -10.80 17.36 13.48
CA LYS A 471 -10.63 18.73 13.98
C LYS A 471 -10.64 19.79 12.87
N VAL A 472 -10.21 19.43 11.65
CA VAL A 472 -10.23 20.33 10.48
C VAL A 472 -11.65 20.81 10.11
N THR A 473 -12.69 20.09 10.55
CA THR A 473 -14.09 20.47 10.32
C THR A 473 -14.53 21.62 11.22
N LYS A 474 -13.88 21.82 12.37
CA LYS A 474 -14.30 22.74 13.44
C LYS A 474 -15.66 22.40 14.09
N SER A 475 -16.19 21.20 13.84
CA SER A 475 -17.40 20.71 14.50
C SER A 475 -17.10 20.05 15.85
N LYS A 476 -18.13 19.79 16.66
CA LYS A 476 -17.98 19.13 17.96
C LYS A 476 -17.79 17.62 17.73
N ILE A 477 -16.58 17.13 18.01
CA ILE A 477 -16.19 15.73 17.78
C ILE A 477 -16.06 15.02 19.13
N ASN A 478 -16.80 13.93 19.31
CA ASN A 478 -16.74 13.08 20.49
C ASN A 478 -16.40 11.65 20.03
N LEU A 479 -15.21 11.16 20.36
CA LEU A 479 -14.78 9.79 20.04
C LEU A 479 -14.69 8.94 21.31
N PHE A 480 -15.32 7.77 21.26
CA PHE A 480 -15.33 6.78 22.33
C PHE A 480 -14.50 5.59 21.89
N GLN A 481 -13.43 5.34 22.64
CA GLN A 481 -12.46 4.27 22.36
C GLN A 481 -12.81 3.05 23.19
N GLY A 482 -12.84 1.90 22.53
CA GLY A 482 -13.07 0.60 23.13
C GLY A 482 -14.25 -0.14 22.52
N ASP A 483 -14.39 -1.39 22.95
CA ASP A 483 -15.40 -2.33 22.46
C ASP A 483 -16.82 -1.82 22.73
N THR A 484 -17.68 -1.80 21.70
CA THR A 484 -19.06 -1.28 21.82
C THR A 484 -19.93 -2.09 22.75
N LEU A 485 -19.56 -3.35 23.04
CA LEU A 485 -20.18 -4.15 24.10
C LEU A 485 -20.02 -3.54 25.49
N LYS A 486 -19.06 -2.61 25.67
CA LYS A 486 -18.84 -1.87 26.92
C LYS A 486 -19.12 -0.38 26.75
N THR A 487 -18.56 0.22 25.71
CA THR A 487 -18.57 1.68 25.54
C THR A 487 -19.97 2.22 25.24
N LEU A 488 -20.84 1.50 24.52
CA LEU A 488 -22.22 1.95 24.33
C LEU A 488 -23.01 1.94 25.64
N PRO A 489 -23.11 0.82 26.40
CA PRO A 489 -23.80 0.80 27.70
C PRO A 489 -23.34 1.90 28.67
N GLU A 490 -22.02 2.12 28.75
CA GLU A 490 -21.41 3.10 29.68
C GLU A 490 -21.75 4.55 29.32
N ASN A 491 -22.03 4.83 28.05
CA ASN A 491 -22.16 6.19 27.54
C ASN A 491 -23.58 6.52 27.03
N ILE A 492 -24.51 5.56 26.96
CA ILE A 492 -25.80 5.78 26.29
C ILE A 492 -26.66 6.88 26.93
N SER A 493 -26.63 7.00 28.26
CA SER A 493 -27.46 7.92 29.04
C SER A 493 -27.08 9.40 28.87
N GLN A 494 -25.84 9.67 28.47
CA GLN A 494 -25.30 11.02 28.27
C GLN A 494 -25.34 11.48 26.81
N LEU A 495 -25.74 10.60 25.88
CA LEU A 495 -25.85 10.95 24.46
C LEU A 495 -27.20 11.59 24.15
N PRO A 496 -27.25 12.61 23.26
CA PRO A 496 -28.52 13.14 22.79
C PRO A 496 -29.23 12.13 21.89
N LYS A 497 -30.49 12.44 21.55
CA LYS A 497 -31.17 11.73 20.46
C LYS A 497 -30.44 12.02 19.13
N MET A 498 -30.31 10.99 18.29
CA MET A 498 -29.55 11.05 17.04
C MET A 498 -30.45 11.30 15.85
N ASP A 499 -30.09 12.25 14.99
CA ASP A 499 -30.81 12.48 13.73
C ASP A 499 -30.42 11.43 12.68
N PHE A 500 -29.15 11.03 12.69
CA PHE A 500 -28.59 10.06 11.75
C PHE A 500 -27.58 9.14 12.44
N VAL A 501 -27.68 7.84 12.18
CA VAL A 501 -26.75 6.82 12.68
C VAL A 501 -26.24 5.96 11.52
N PHE A 502 -24.93 5.77 11.47
CA PHE A 502 -24.29 4.82 10.55
C PHE A 502 -23.65 3.67 11.34
N LEU A 503 -24.07 2.45 11.04
CA LEU A 503 -23.58 1.20 11.65
C LEU A 503 -22.67 0.48 10.64
N ASP A 504 -21.35 0.60 10.86
CA ASP A 504 -20.24 0.07 10.05
C ASP A 504 -19.16 -0.56 10.97
N GLY A 505 -19.59 -1.10 12.12
CA GLY A 505 -18.71 -1.62 13.18
C GLY A 505 -19.10 -3.03 13.60
N GLY A 506 -18.08 -3.87 13.86
CA GLY A 506 -18.21 -5.27 14.25
C GLY A 506 -18.80 -6.17 13.15
N HIS A 507 -18.12 -7.25 12.76
CA HIS A 507 -18.72 -8.26 11.87
C HIS A 507 -19.34 -9.45 12.62
N SER A 508 -19.25 -9.45 13.95
CA SER A 508 -19.87 -10.47 14.80
C SER A 508 -21.34 -10.16 15.07
N LEU A 509 -22.18 -11.20 15.09
CA LEU A 509 -23.61 -11.05 15.40
C LEU A 509 -23.84 -10.45 16.79
N LYS A 510 -23.00 -10.80 17.76
CA LYS A 510 -23.08 -10.31 19.14
C LYS A 510 -22.92 -8.79 19.19
N THR A 511 -21.88 -8.26 18.52
CA THR A 511 -21.59 -6.83 18.47
C THR A 511 -22.70 -6.06 17.76
N ILE A 512 -23.12 -6.51 16.57
CA ILE A 512 -24.19 -5.83 15.81
C ILE A 512 -25.53 -5.84 16.57
N THR A 513 -25.85 -6.93 17.26
CA THR A 513 -27.06 -7.02 18.10
C THR A 513 -27.04 -6.01 19.23
N ASN A 514 -25.91 -5.93 19.96
CA ASN A 514 -25.70 -4.94 21.01
C ASN A 514 -25.84 -3.51 20.48
N ASP A 515 -25.16 -3.22 19.36
CA ASP A 515 -25.14 -1.90 18.77
C ASP A 515 -26.54 -1.46 18.34
N TRP A 516 -27.28 -2.37 17.70
CA TRP A 516 -28.68 -2.10 17.33
C TRP A 516 -29.58 -1.86 18.54
N HIS A 517 -29.46 -2.68 19.59
CA HIS A 517 -30.23 -2.53 20.82
C HIS A 517 -30.07 -1.14 21.44
N TYR A 518 -28.84 -0.65 21.57
CA TYR A 518 -28.57 0.67 22.14
C TYR A 518 -28.91 1.81 21.18
N VAL A 519 -28.66 1.66 19.88
CA VAL A 519 -29.05 2.66 18.88
C VAL A 519 -30.55 2.93 18.89
N GLN A 520 -31.39 1.90 19.06
CA GLN A 520 -32.84 2.08 19.17
C GLN A 520 -33.22 3.08 20.28
N GLN A 521 -32.48 3.11 21.39
CA GLN A 521 -32.73 4.01 22.51
C GLN A 521 -32.38 5.46 22.19
N LEU A 522 -31.49 5.71 21.23
CA LEU A 522 -31.13 7.05 20.76
C LEU A 522 -32.02 7.58 19.63
N MET A 523 -32.92 6.75 19.10
CA MET A 523 -33.83 7.15 18.03
C MET A 523 -34.97 8.04 18.56
N HIS A 524 -35.33 9.03 17.73
CA HIS A 524 -36.60 9.74 17.70
C HIS A 524 -37.31 9.45 16.36
N ASP A 525 -38.51 9.99 16.13
CA ASP A 525 -39.37 9.59 15.00
C ASP A 525 -38.79 9.93 13.61
N GLN A 526 -37.84 10.86 13.55
CA GLN A 526 -37.17 11.26 12.31
C GLN A 526 -35.79 10.63 12.15
N THR A 527 -35.29 9.88 13.15
CA THR A 527 -33.98 9.24 13.07
C THR A 527 -33.92 8.25 11.93
N VAL A 528 -32.84 8.33 11.16
CA VAL A 528 -32.50 7.32 10.16
C VAL A 528 -31.25 6.59 10.59
N VAL A 529 -31.35 5.26 10.55
CA VAL A 529 -30.21 4.36 10.76
C VAL A 529 -29.85 3.73 9.41
N ILE A 530 -28.58 3.75 9.05
CA ILE A 530 -28.06 3.01 7.89
C ILE A 530 -27.10 1.94 8.39
N PHE A 531 -27.37 0.69 8.04
CA PHE A 531 -26.46 -0.43 8.22
C PHE A 531 -25.61 -0.62 6.98
N ASP A 532 -24.29 -0.82 7.14
CA ASP A 532 -23.44 -1.47 6.14
C ASP A 532 -23.52 -3.01 6.29
N ASP A 533 -22.89 -3.72 5.37
CA ASP A 533 -22.68 -5.16 5.44
C ASP A 533 -23.94 -6.03 5.45
N TYR A 534 -24.99 -5.58 4.77
CA TYR A 534 -26.06 -6.47 4.33
C TYR A 534 -25.56 -7.32 3.16
N TRP A 535 -25.03 -8.49 3.50
CA TRP A 535 -24.39 -9.42 2.56
C TRP A 535 -25.40 -10.40 1.95
N ASN A 536 -24.98 -11.11 0.90
CA ASN A 536 -25.68 -12.30 0.40
C ASN A 536 -25.29 -13.59 1.14
N ARG A 537 -24.98 -13.49 2.43
CA ARG A 537 -24.58 -14.56 3.35
C ARG A 537 -25.28 -14.37 4.71
N GLU A 538 -25.43 -15.45 5.46
CA GLU A 538 -26.14 -15.45 6.75
C GLU A 538 -25.20 -15.74 7.95
N ASP A 539 -23.97 -16.16 7.70
CA ASP A 539 -23.00 -16.54 8.73
C ASP A 539 -22.16 -15.36 9.25
N ALA A 540 -22.28 -14.18 8.64
CA ALA A 540 -21.59 -12.96 9.05
C ALA A 540 -22.26 -11.71 8.46
N GLY A 541 -21.95 -10.55 9.04
CA GLY A 541 -22.52 -9.25 8.63
C GLY A 541 -23.88 -8.96 9.25
N ALA A 542 -24.50 -7.85 8.84
CA ALA A 542 -25.70 -7.32 9.49
C ALA A 542 -27.01 -7.99 9.04
N LYS A 543 -26.98 -8.83 7.99
CA LYS A 543 -28.18 -9.44 7.40
C LYS A 543 -29.06 -10.19 8.41
N PRO A 544 -28.53 -11.10 9.25
CA PRO A 544 -29.37 -11.83 10.22
C PRO A 544 -30.06 -10.91 11.23
N ILE A 545 -29.43 -9.80 11.60
CA ILE A 545 -30.02 -8.83 12.53
C ILE A 545 -31.12 -8.02 11.83
N ILE A 546 -30.82 -7.53 10.61
CA ILE A 546 -31.74 -6.72 9.81
C ILE A 546 -33.01 -7.49 9.45
N ASP A 547 -32.88 -8.76 9.05
CA ASP A 547 -34.02 -9.60 8.66
C ASP A 547 -34.97 -9.91 9.84
N ASN A 548 -34.47 -9.80 11.08
CA ASN A 548 -35.24 -9.99 12.31
C ASN A 548 -35.75 -8.68 12.93
N ILE A 549 -35.56 -7.53 12.29
CA ILE A 549 -36.16 -6.27 12.75
C ILE A 549 -37.67 -6.32 12.53
N ASP A 550 -38.43 -6.04 13.60
CA ASP A 550 -39.90 -6.03 13.59
C ASP A 550 -40.46 -5.02 12.55
N PRO A 551 -41.06 -5.50 11.44
CA PRO A 551 -41.55 -4.64 10.37
C PRO A 551 -42.84 -3.89 10.77
N SER A 552 -43.49 -4.25 11.88
CA SER A 552 -44.62 -3.48 12.40
C SER A 552 -44.16 -2.16 13.05
N LYS A 553 -42.94 -2.13 13.59
CA LYS A 553 -42.35 -0.96 14.28
C LYS A 553 -41.42 -0.15 13.39
N PHE A 554 -40.80 -0.78 12.40
CA PHE A 554 -39.78 -0.14 11.57
C PHE A 554 -40.05 -0.28 10.09
N ASP A 555 -39.69 0.77 9.35
CA ASP A 555 -39.65 0.78 7.89
C ASP A 555 -38.22 0.44 7.45
N ILE A 556 -38.07 -0.66 6.71
CA ILE A 556 -36.78 -1.27 6.36
C ILE A 556 -36.63 -1.25 4.84
N LYS A 557 -35.57 -0.60 4.33
CA LYS A 557 -35.35 -0.42 2.90
C LYS A 557 -33.91 -0.73 2.49
N ILE A 558 -33.73 -1.74 1.66
CA ILE A 558 -32.44 -2.03 1.00
C ILE A 558 -32.15 -0.95 -0.05
N LEU A 559 -31.00 -0.29 0.08
CA LEU A 559 -30.60 0.81 -0.81
C LEU A 559 -29.78 0.31 -2.01
N LYS A 560 -30.01 0.94 -3.16
CA LYS A 560 -29.19 0.80 -4.37
C LYS A 560 -28.18 1.96 -4.44
N PRO A 561 -27.02 1.81 -5.10
CA PRO A 561 -26.53 0.63 -5.80
C PRO A 561 -25.95 -0.43 -4.86
N GLN A 562 -26.01 -1.69 -5.30
CA GLN A 562 -25.31 -2.82 -4.68
C GLN A 562 -23.86 -2.85 -5.20
N ASP A 563 -22.89 -3.01 -4.31
CA ASP A 563 -21.51 -3.26 -4.69
C ASP A 563 -21.25 -4.77 -4.82
N ARG A 564 -20.35 -5.16 -5.73
CA ARG A 564 -20.01 -6.56 -6.00
C ARG A 564 -18.51 -6.76 -5.93
N PHE A 565 -18.09 -7.75 -5.18
CA PHE A 565 -16.69 -8.12 -5.01
C PHE A 565 -16.51 -9.59 -5.37
N LYS A 566 -15.52 -9.90 -6.19
CA LYS A 566 -15.14 -11.31 -6.43
C LYS A 566 -14.35 -11.81 -5.22
N LYS A 567 -14.74 -12.97 -4.70
CA LYS A 567 -14.10 -13.71 -3.61
C LYS A 567 -13.91 -15.16 -4.07
N GLU A 568 -13.05 -15.90 -3.38
CA GLU A 568 -12.76 -17.31 -3.70
C GLU A 568 -14.02 -18.19 -3.64
N TRP A 569 -14.91 -17.89 -2.70
CA TRP A 569 -16.20 -18.57 -2.52
C TRP A 569 -17.34 -18.02 -3.41
N GLY A 570 -17.04 -17.09 -4.33
CA GLY A 570 -18.02 -16.54 -5.27
C GLY A 570 -18.14 -15.01 -5.23
N THR A 571 -19.29 -14.47 -5.65
CA THR A 571 -19.50 -13.02 -5.68
C THR A 571 -20.16 -12.54 -4.39
N LEU A 572 -19.41 -11.79 -3.58
CA LEU A 572 -19.94 -11.04 -2.44
C LEU A 572 -20.73 -9.84 -2.96
N LYS A 573 -22.01 -9.75 -2.58
CA LYS A 573 -22.91 -8.64 -2.87
C LYS A 573 -23.18 -7.89 -1.57
N ILE A 574 -22.92 -6.59 -1.55
CA ILE A 574 -23.10 -5.76 -0.34
C ILE A 574 -24.07 -4.62 -0.64
N ASN A 575 -25.05 -4.46 0.24
CA ASN A 575 -25.99 -3.35 0.24
C ASN A 575 -25.93 -2.57 1.55
N PHE A 576 -26.35 -1.31 1.49
CA PHE A 576 -26.82 -0.63 2.69
C PHE A 576 -28.29 -0.92 2.93
N VAL A 577 -28.69 -0.93 4.20
CA VAL A 577 -30.10 -0.98 4.59
C VAL A 577 -30.43 0.23 5.44
N LYS A 578 -31.47 0.96 5.02
CA LYS A 578 -32.05 2.08 5.77
C LYS A 578 -33.14 1.56 6.68
N VAL A 579 -33.11 1.95 7.94
CA VAL A 579 -34.14 1.64 8.95
C VAL A 579 -34.64 2.95 9.56
N LYS A 580 -35.97 3.11 9.66
CA LYS A 580 -36.65 4.23 10.30
C LYS A 580 -37.78 3.72 11.19
N ARG A 581 -38.07 4.38 12.31
CA ARG A 581 -39.31 4.09 13.08
C ARG A 581 -40.52 4.42 12.21
N LYS A 582 -41.53 3.55 12.21
CA LYS A 582 -42.84 3.91 11.69
C LYS A 582 -43.47 4.89 12.67
N THR A 583 -43.94 6.01 12.14
CA THR A 583 -44.77 6.93 12.92
C THR A 583 -46.11 6.22 13.07
N LEU A 584 -46.48 5.91 14.32
CA LEU A 584 -47.79 5.35 14.65
C LEU A 584 -48.91 6.35 14.35
#